data_AF-A0A920NFY9-F1
#
_entry.id   AF-A0A920NFY9-F1
#
_cell.length_a   1.000
_cell.length_b   1.000
_cell.length_c   1.000
_cell.angle_alpha   90.00
_cell.angle_beta   90.00
_cell.angle_gamma   90.00
#
_symmetry.space_group_name_H-M   'P 1'
#
loop_
_entity.id
_entity.type
_entity.pdbx_description
1 polymer ?
#
loop_
_entity_poly.entity_id
_entity_poly.type
_entity_poly.pdbx_seq_one_letter_code
_entity_poly.pdbx_strand_id
1 'polypeptide(L)'
;MSDNKAKRLLETAEKLRWDVGSTFHEGVVESIYADAAHIAEFVLLIKRKKRSYFDLDRTIDRLVTSRLFGFPLMVLMLTVVFWMTISGANVPSSMLATLLLDNLYPLLKTGASTIGLPWWLDGLLIDGIYLAMGWVISVMLPPMAIFFPLFTLLEDLGYLPRVAFNLDNMFSPKWCAWKTSTEYGYGMGM
;
A
#
# COMPACT_ATOMS: atom_id res chain seq x y z
N MET A 1 62.12 -20.67 7.15
CA MET A 1 62.25 -19.19 7.16
C MET A 1 60.92 -18.45 7.42
N SER A 2 59.76 -18.97 6.96
CA SER A 2 58.45 -18.29 7.13
C SER A 2 57.91 -18.32 8.58
N ASP A 3 58.13 -19.43 9.30
CA ASP A 3 57.63 -19.65 10.66
C ASP A 3 58.10 -18.61 11.69
N ASN A 4 59.30 -18.05 11.48
CA ASN A 4 59.91 -17.11 12.42
C ASN A 4 59.34 -15.68 12.26
N LYS A 5 58.80 -15.34 11.07
CA LYS A 5 58.10 -14.06 10.84
C LYS A 5 56.69 -14.10 11.43
N ALA A 6 55.97 -15.21 11.25
CA ALA A 6 54.63 -15.39 11.79
C ALA A 6 54.65 -15.36 13.33
N LYS A 7 55.60 -16.05 13.97
CA LYS A 7 55.78 -16.00 15.43
C LYS A 7 56.13 -14.60 15.93
N ARG A 8 57.02 -13.87 15.23
CA ARG A 8 57.33 -12.48 15.58
C ARG A 8 56.15 -11.53 15.44
N LEU A 9 55.31 -11.70 14.42
CA LEU A 9 54.08 -10.93 14.25
C LEU A 9 53.08 -11.21 15.37
N LEU A 10 52.92 -12.48 15.75
CA LEU A 10 52.05 -12.87 16.85
C LEU A 10 52.56 -12.37 18.20
N GLU A 11 53.86 -12.48 18.50
CA GLU A 11 54.46 -11.90 19.71
C GLU A 11 54.32 -10.38 19.78
N THR A 12 54.47 -9.70 18.63
CA THR A 12 54.31 -8.23 18.57
C THR A 12 52.86 -7.83 18.77
N ALA A 13 51.91 -8.56 18.15
CA ALA A 13 50.48 -8.34 18.32
C ALA A 13 50.01 -8.66 19.75
N GLU A 14 50.56 -9.70 20.39
CA GLU A 14 50.25 -10.06 21.77
C GLU A 14 50.79 -9.02 22.76
N LYS A 15 52.02 -8.50 22.54
CA LYS A 15 52.55 -7.38 23.32
C LYS A 15 51.70 -6.12 23.19
N LEU A 16 51.31 -5.74 21.97
CA LEU A 16 50.45 -4.57 21.76
C LEU A 16 49.03 -4.77 22.31
N ARG A 17 48.50 -6.00 22.30
CA ARG A 17 47.16 -6.30 22.83
C ARG A 17 47.01 -6.00 24.32
N TRP A 18 48.08 -6.09 25.11
CA TRP A 18 48.06 -5.73 26.53
C TRP A 18 48.25 -4.22 26.78
N ASP A 19 48.86 -3.51 25.82
CA ASP A 19 49.09 -2.06 25.88
C ASP A 19 47.86 -1.26 25.35
N VAL A 20 47.09 -1.89 24.48
CA VAL A 20 45.85 -1.38 23.90
C VAL A 20 44.67 -1.79 24.80
N GLY A 21 44.51 -1.05 25.91
CA GLY A 21 43.39 -1.21 26.85
C GLY A 21 42.02 -0.93 26.22
N SER A 22 40.95 -1.13 27.01
CA SER A 22 39.53 -0.93 26.60
C SER A 22 39.23 0.43 25.94
N THR A 23 40.06 1.43 26.20
CA THR A 23 40.04 2.78 25.62
C THR A 23 40.24 2.83 24.10
N PHE A 24 40.92 1.85 23.48
CA PHE A 24 41.05 1.84 22.02
C PHE A 24 39.75 1.46 21.32
N HIS A 25 38.99 0.53 21.89
CA HIS A 25 37.68 0.18 21.35
C HIS A 25 36.72 1.36 21.48
N GLU A 26 36.75 2.06 22.62
CA GLU A 26 35.98 3.29 22.84
C GLU A 26 36.36 4.37 21.83
N GLY A 27 37.67 4.62 21.61
CA GLY A 27 38.13 5.62 20.64
C GLY A 27 37.79 5.29 19.18
N VAL A 28 37.78 4.01 18.81
CA VAL A 28 37.34 3.56 17.47
C VAL A 28 35.83 3.71 17.32
N VAL A 29 35.04 3.38 18.34
CA VAL A 29 33.60 3.58 18.30
C VAL A 29 33.25 5.07 18.26
N GLU A 30 33.93 5.89 19.06
CA GLU A 30 33.75 7.35 19.08
C GLU A 30 34.06 7.98 17.73
N SER A 31 35.14 7.57 17.05
CA SER A 31 35.47 8.09 15.72
C SER A 31 34.43 7.69 14.66
N ILE A 32 33.93 6.45 14.70
CA ILE A 32 32.86 5.99 13.79
C ILE A 32 31.57 6.80 14.01
N TYR A 33 31.18 7.05 15.27
CA TYR A 33 30.01 7.87 15.57
C TYR A 33 30.20 9.34 15.17
N ALA A 34 31.39 9.90 15.37
CA ALA A 34 31.72 11.26 14.96
C ALA A 34 31.63 11.44 13.44
N ASP A 35 32.18 10.49 12.67
CA ASP A 35 32.11 10.49 11.21
C ASP A 35 30.66 10.34 10.71
N ALA A 36 29.90 9.41 11.31
CA ALA A 36 28.48 9.24 10.98
C ALA A 36 27.66 10.51 11.26
N ALA A 37 27.92 11.19 12.40
CA ALA A 37 27.28 12.45 12.75
C ALA A 37 27.64 13.56 11.76
N HIS A 38 28.91 13.67 11.36
CA HIS A 38 29.38 14.66 10.40
C HIS A 38 28.73 14.47 9.02
N ILE A 39 28.61 13.22 8.54
CA ILE A 39 27.91 12.90 7.29
C ILE A 39 26.42 13.29 7.38
N ALA A 40 25.75 12.95 8.48
CA ALA A 40 24.34 13.29 8.68
C ALA A 40 24.11 14.81 8.70
N GLU A 41 24.97 15.57 9.38
CA GLU A 41 24.91 17.03 9.43
C GLU A 41 25.13 17.65 8.05
N PHE A 42 26.12 17.15 7.30
CA PHE A 42 26.39 17.62 5.93
C PHE A 42 25.17 17.45 5.00
N VAL A 43 24.49 16.30 5.07
CA VAL A 43 23.27 16.04 4.29
C VAL A 43 22.12 16.97 4.71
N LEU A 44 21.97 17.24 6.01
CA LEU A 44 20.93 18.15 6.52
C LEU A 44 21.16 19.60 6.08
N LEU A 45 22.41 20.08 6.06
CA LEU A 45 22.75 21.44 5.62
C LEU A 45 22.50 21.62 4.11
N ILE A 46 22.80 20.61 3.28
CA ILE A 46 22.50 20.64 1.84
C ILE A 46 20.99 20.70 1.60
N LYS A 47 20.20 19.92 2.34
CA LYS A 47 18.73 19.92 2.19
C LYS A 47 18.10 21.26 2.59
N ARG A 48 18.71 22.00 3.53
CA ARG A 48 18.21 23.28 4.03
C ARG A 48 18.32 24.43 3.02
N LYS A 49 19.24 24.36 2.04
CA LYS A 49 19.47 25.42 1.02
C LYS A 49 18.46 25.38 -0.13
N LYS A 50 17.74 24.27 -0.35
CA LYS A 50 16.67 24.10 -1.36
C LYS A 50 15.26 24.47 -0.84
N ARG A 51 15.16 25.35 0.15
CA ARG A 51 13.94 25.59 0.96
C ARG A 51 12.81 26.39 0.32
N SER A 52 12.94 26.93 -0.89
CA SER A 52 11.88 27.80 -1.44
C SER A 52 10.68 27.06 -2.06
N TYR A 53 10.81 25.76 -2.34
CA TYR A 53 9.69 24.93 -2.85
C TYR A 53 8.88 24.26 -1.71
N PHE A 54 9.30 24.46 -0.45
CA PHE A 54 8.78 23.77 0.73
C PHE A 54 7.51 24.39 1.35
N ASP A 55 7.06 25.56 0.90
CA ASP A 55 5.94 26.25 1.57
C ASP A 55 4.57 25.69 1.17
N LEU A 56 4.43 25.15 -0.05
CA LEU A 56 3.26 24.36 -0.44
C LEU A 56 3.30 22.97 0.22
N ASP A 57 4.45 22.29 0.21
CA ASP A 57 4.67 21.03 0.93
C ASP A 57 4.35 21.16 2.42
N ARG A 58 4.73 22.27 3.07
CA ARG A 58 4.42 22.53 4.49
C ARG A 58 2.95 22.78 4.77
N THR A 59 2.23 23.37 3.83
CA THR A 59 0.80 23.66 4.00
C THR A 59 -0.02 22.40 3.77
N ILE A 60 0.37 21.57 2.80
CA ILE A 60 -0.14 20.22 2.60
C ILE A 60 0.20 19.35 3.82
N ASP A 61 1.45 19.37 4.30
CA ASP A 61 1.84 18.67 5.53
C ASP A 61 1.02 19.14 6.72
N ARG A 62 0.75 20.44 6.89
CA ARG A 62 -0.05 20.93 8.03
C ARG A 62 -1.53 20.55 7.92
N LEU A 63 -2.07 20.43 6.70
CA LEU A 63 -3.42 19.92 6.45
C LEU A 63 -3.50 18.40 6.71
N VAL A 64 -2.46 17.66 6.32
CA VAL A 64 -2.32 16.20 6.50
C VAL A 64 -1.99 15.82 7.95
N THR A 65 -1.30 16.69 8.71
CA THR A 65 -0.76 16.37 10.05
C THR A 65 -1.67 16.82 11.20
N SER A 66 -2.77 17.55 10.94
CA SER A 66 -3.66 17.92 12.04
C SER A 66 -4.49 16.71 12.51
N ARG A 67 -4.39 16.38 13.79
CA ARG A 67 -5.04 15.22 14.43
C ARG A 67 -6.58 15.25 14.34
N LEU A 68 -7.16 16.42 14.10
CA LEU A 68 -8.61 16.63 13.98
C LEU A 68 -9.10 16.62 12.52
N PHE A 69 -8.34 17.20 11.57
CA PHE A 69 -8.68 17.11 10.14
C PHE A 69 -8.17 15.84 9.47
N GLY A 70 -7.31 15.06 10.12
CA GLY A 70 -6.81 13.80 9.60
C GLY A 70 -7.93 12.81 9.26
N PHE A 71 -8.96 12.67 10.11
CA PHE A 71 -10.08 11.77 9.86
C PHE A 71 -10.95 12.20 8.66
N PRO A 72 -11.44 13.46 8.57
CA PRO A 72 -12.15 13.95 7.38
C PRO A 72 -11.33 13.87 6.09
N LEU A 73 -10.05 14.25 6.15
CA LEU A 73 -9.16 14.22 4.99
C LEU A 73 -8.95 12.78 4.48
N MET A 74 -8.88 11.82 5.40
CA MET A 74 -8.78 10.41 5.08
C MET A 74 -10.06 9.91 4.38
N VAL A 75 -11.25 10.20 4.92
CA VAL A 75 -12.51 9.83 4.24
C VAL A 75 -12.61 10.48 2.85
N LEU A 76 -12.21 11.75 2.72
CA LEU A 76 -12.20 12.46 1.45
C LEU A 76 -11.27 11.79 0.44
N MET A 77 -10.04 11.45 0.83
CA MET A 77 -9.08 10.82 -0.07
C MET A 77 -9.54 9.42 -0.51
N LEU A 78 -10.12 8.63 0.40
CA LEU A 78 -10.76 7.35 0.05
C LEU A 78 -11.93 7.54 -0.93
N THR A 79 -12.74 8.58 -0.72
CA THR A 79 -13.85 8.93 -1.62
C THR A 79 -13.35 9.28 -3.02
N VAL A 80 -12.27 10.06 -3.12
CA VAL A 80 -11.64 10.42 -4.39
C VAL A 80 -11.13 9.18 -5.12
N VAL A 81 -10.48 8.26 -4.40
CA VAL A 81 -10.00 6.99 -4.95
C VAL A 81 -11.15 6.15 -5.48
N PHE A 82 -12.21 5.94 -4.69
CA PHE A 82 -13.40 5.21 -5.14
C PHE A 82 -14.08 5.88 -6.34
N TRP A 83 -14.21 7.21 -6.33
CA TRP A 83 -14.78 7.95 -7.43
C TRP A 83 -13.95 7.78 -8.71
N MET A 84 -12.62 7.86 -8.59
CA MET A 84 -11.69 7.62 -9.69
C MET A 84 -11.80 6.18 -10.20
N THR A 85 -11.92 5.18 -9.32
CA THR A 85 -12.12 3.78 -9.73
C THR A 85 -13.44 3.59 -10.47
N ILE A 86 -14.56 4.12 -9.97
CA ILE A 86 -15.88 3.95 -10.60
C ILE A 86 -15.93 4.67 -11.95
N SER A 87 -15.55 5.95 -11.97
CA SER A 87 -15.57 6.75 -13.19
C SER A 87 -14.54 6.25 -14.21
N GLY A 88 -13.37 5.85 -13.73
CA GLY A 88 -12.29 5.31 -14.56
C GLY A 88 -12.63 3.95 -15.13
N ALA A 89 -13.34 3.09 -14.39
CA ALA A 89 -13.71 1.75 -14.82
C ALA A 89 -14.83 1.73 -15.87
N ASN A 90 -15.67 2.76 -15.92
CA ASN A 90 -16.78 2.83 -16.87
C ASN A 90 -16.29 2.80 -18.34
N VAL A 91 -15.17 3.47 -18.63
CA VAL A 91 -14.56 3.50 -19.98
C VAL A 91 -14.10 2.10 -20.43
N PRO A 92 -13.16 1.42 -19.74
CA PRO A 92 -12.74 0.06 -20.11
C PRO A 92 -13.88 -0.96 -20.01
N SER A 93 -14.83 -0.78 -19.08
CA SER A 93 -16.03 -1.63 -18.99
C SER A 93 -16.85 -1.58 -20.27
N SER A 94 -17.16 -0.37 -20.76
CA SER A 94 -17.90 -0.19 -22.02
C SER A 94 -17.14 -0.77 -23.21
N MET A 95 -15.81 -0.59 -23.28
CA MET A 95 -15.00 -1.18 -24.35
C MET A 95 -15.03 -2.70 -24.34
N LEU A 96 -14.93 -3.31 -23.15
CA LEU A 96 -15.02 -4.75 -22.98
C LEU A 96 -16.43 -5.28 -23.30
N ALA A 97 -17.47 -4.54 -22.90
CA ALA A 97 -18.86 -4.86 -23.20
C ALA A 97 -19.07 -4.91 -24.72
N THR A 98 -18.65 -3.86 -25.43
CA THR A 98 -18.79 -3.80 -26.89
C THR A 98 -17.99 -4.89 -27.58
N LEU A 99 -16.80 -5.23 -27.09
CA LEU A 99 -16.00 -6.30 -27.67
C LEU A 99 -16.63 -7.69 -27.46
N LEU A 100 -17.03 -8.02 -26.23
CA LEU A 100 -17.52 -9.35 -25.84
C LEU A 100 -19.00 -9.54 -26.21
N LEU A 101 -19.85 -8.55 -25.96
CA LEU A 101 -21.29 -8.63 -26.12
C LEU A 101 -21.78 -8.12 -27.49
N ASP A 102 -21.20 -7.05 -28.02
CA ASP A 102 -21.71 -6.48 -29.28
C ASP A 102 -21.03 -7.08 -30.52
N ASN A 103 -19.75 -7.45 -30.43
CA ASN A 103 -19.01 -8.02 -31.56
C ASN A 103 -18.92 -9.55 -31.49
N LEU A 104 -18.50 -10.11 -30.35
CA LEU A 104 -18.17 -11.53 -30.27
C LEU A 104 -19.42 -12.41 -30.12
N TYR A 105 -20.40 -12.03 -29.31
CA TYR A 105 -21.69 -12.74 -29.20
C TYR A 105 -22.42 -12.99 -30.54
N PRO A 106 -22.67 -11.98 -31.42
CA PRO A 106 -23.35 -12.25 -32.68
C PRO A 106 -22.52 -13.11 -33.64
N LEU A 107 -21.18 -13.05 -33.56
CA LEU A 107 -20.31 -13.95 -34.32
C LEU A 107 -20.43 -15.39 -33.84
N LEU A 108 -20.50 -15.62 -32.53
CA LEU A 108 -20.76 -16.95 -31.99
C LEU A 108 -22.14 -17.46 -32.41
N LYS A 109 -23.16 -16.60 -32.36
CA LYS A 109 -24.55 -16.98 -32.68
C LYS A 109 -24.74 -17.28 -34.17
N THR A 110 -24.12 -16.48 -35.04
CA THR A 110 -24.10 -16.77 -36.48
C THR A 110 -23.30 -18.04 -36.79
N GLY A 111 -22.14 -18.25 -36.15
CA GLY A 111 -21.36 -19.49 -36.27
C GLY A 111 -22.09 -20.74 -35.76
N ALA A 112 -22.86 -20.63 -34.68
CA ALA A 112 -23.66 -21.74 -34.17
C ALA A 112 -24.82 -22.08 -35.13
N SER A 113 -25.44 -21.07 -35.74
CA SER A 113 -26.49 -21.26 -36.73
C SER A 113 -26.01 -21.91 -38.02
N THR A 114 -24.78 -21.63 -38.48
CA THR A 114 -24.21 -22.23 -39.70
C THR A 114 -23.79 -23.68 -39.51
N ILE A 115 -23.39 -24.06 -38.29
CA ILE A 115 -23.09 -25.45 -37.92
C ILE A 115 -24.38 -26.26 -37.69
N GLY A 116 -25.54 -25.59 -37.59
CA GLY A 116 -26.83 -26.24 -37.36
C GLY A 116 -26.99 -26.75 -35.93
N LEU A 117 -26.49 -26.00 -34.94
CA LEU A 117 -26.65 -26.38 -33.54
C LEU A 117 -28.14 -26.45 -33.14
N PRO A 118 -28.54 -27.45 -32.33
CA PRO A 118 -29.87 -27.50 -31.74
C PRO A 118 -30.15 -26.26 -30.87
N TRP A 119 -31.37 -25.73 -30.95
CA TRP A 119 -31.80 -24.52 -30.23
C TRP A 119 -31.57 -24.57 -28.70
N TRP A 120 -31.67 -25.75 -28.08
CA TRP A 120 -31.44 -25.92 -26.64
C TRP A 120 -29.96 -25.82 -26.26
N LEU A 121 -29.06 -26.20 -27.18
CA LEU A 121 -27.61 -26.20 -26.94
C LEU A 121 -27.03 -24.80 -27.18
N ASP A 122 -27.47 -24.13 -28.25
CA ASP A 122 -27.16 -22.72 -28.53
C ASP A 122 -27.62 -21.81 -27.37
N GLY A 123 -28.87 -21.95 -26.94
CA GLY A 123 -29.42 -21.17 -25.82
C GLY A 123 -28.70 -21.41 -24.49
N LEU A 124 -28.25 -22.64 -24.21
CA LEU A 124 -27.52 -22.94 -22.97
C LEU A 124 -26.10 -22.35 -22.99
N LEU A 125 -25.34 -22.59 -24.06
CA LEU A 125 -23.93 -22.21 -24.15
C LEU A 125 -23.73 -20.73 -24.44
N ILE A 126 -24.46 -20.20 -25.43
CA ILE A 126 -24.26 -18.84 -25.93
C ILE A 126 -25.12 -17.85 -25.15
N ASP A 127 -26.42 -18.12 -25.01
CA ASP A 127 -27.32 -17.20 -24.29
C ASP A 127 -27.22 -17.32 -22.76
N GLY A 128 -26.90 -18.50 -22.25
CA GLY A 128 -26.69 -18.74 -20.83
C GLY A 128 -25.26 -18.45 -20.39
N ILE A 129 -24.35 -19.38 -20.69
CA ILE A 129 -23.00 -19.37 -20.13
C ILE A 129 -22.19 -18.17 -20.65
N TYR A 130 -22.11 -18.00 -21.97
CA TYR A 130 -21.28 -16.96 -22.57
C TYR A 130 -21.75 -15.55 -22.21
N LEU A 131 -23.05 -15.28 -22.36
CA LEU A 131 -23.63 -13.97 -22.05
C LEU A 131 -23.44 -13.62 -20.56
N ALA A 132 -23.68 -14.57 -19.65
CA ALA A 132 -23.44 -14.35 -18.22
C ALA A 132 -21.96 -14.09 -17.91
N MET A 133 -21.06 -14.89 -18.47
CA MET A 133 -19.60 -14.70 -18.32
C MET A 133 -19.15 -13.35 -18.87
N GLY A 134 -19.58 -12.99 -20.07
CA GLY A 134 -19.26 -11.72 -20.73
C GLY A 134 -19.70 -10.53 -19.89
N TRP A 135 -20.91 -10.59 -19.31
CA TRP A 135 -21.42 -9.56 -18.40
C TRP A 135 -20.59 -9.44 -17.12
N VAL A 136 -20.30 -10.57 -16.45
CA VAL A 136 -19.50 -10.58 -15.21
C VAL A 136 -18.11 -10.02 -15.48
N ILE A 137 -17.46 -10.48 -16.55
CA ILE A 137 -16.13 -10.02 -16.94
C ILE A 137 -16.15 -8.52 -17.29
N SER A 138 -17.12 -8.07 -18.08
CA SER A 138 -17.21 -6.67 -18.49
C SER A 138 -17.54 -5.71 -17.35
N VAL A 139 -18.36 -6.12 -16.38
CA VAL A 139 -18.79 -5.23 -15.28
C VAL A 139 -17.83 -5.28 -14.08
N MET A 140 -17.32 -6.46 -13.73
CA MET A 140 -16.58 -6.64 -12.47
C MET A 140 -15.06 -6.57 -12.64
N LEU A 141 -14.51 -6.94 -13.79
CA LEU A 141 -13.07 -6.92 -14.03
C LEU A 141 -12.49 -5.49 -14.06
N PRO A 142 -13.11 -4.50 -14.75
CA PRO A 142 -12.50 -3.18 -14.90
C PRO A 142 -12.31 -2.41 -13.59
N PRO A 143 -13.27 -2.39 -12.65
CA PRO A 143 -13.05 -1.78 -11.34
C PRO A 143 -11.88 -2.40 -10.60
N MET A 144 -11.76 -3.73 -10.58
CA MET A 144 -10.65 -4.41 -9.90
C MET A 144 -9.30 -4.11 -10.54
N ALA A 145 -9.24 -4.04 -11.87
CA ALA A 145 -8.02 -3.76 -12.61
C ALA A 145 -7.47 -2.35 -12.34
N ILE A 146 -8.35 -1.36 -12.11
CA ILE A 146 -7.94 0.01 -11.76
C ILE A 146 -7.70 0.14 -10.25
N PHE A 147 -8.51 -0.53 -9.44
CA PHE A 147 -8.40 -0.48 -7.99
C PHE A 147 -7.05 -1.01 -7.51
N PHE A 148 -6.55 -2.10 -8.09
CA PHE A 148 -5.33 -2.75 -7.62
C PHE A 148 -4.07 -1.84 -7.73
N PRO A 149 -3.73 -1.26 -8.91
CA PRO A 149 -2.61 -0.33 -9.01
C PRO A 149 -2.75 0.89 -8.11
N LEU A 150 -3.98 1.43 -8.02
CA LEU A 150 -4.26 2.60 -7.19
C LEU A 150 -4.07 2.27 -5.70
N PHE A 151 -4.53 1.09 -5.28
CA PHE A 151 -4.36 0.57 -3.93
C PHE A 151 -2.89 0.33 -3.57
N THR A 152 -2.10 -0.31 -4.45
CA THR A 152 -0.66 -0.50 -4.24
C THR A 152 0.05 0.85 -4.11
N LEU A 153 -0.31 1.84 -4.93
CA LEU A 153 0.24 3.19 -4.80
C LEU A 153 -0.14 3.84 -3.45
N LEU A 154 -1.37 3.63 -2.97
CA LEU A 154 -1.80 4.05 -1.64
C LEU A 154 -1.06 3.31 -0.50
N GLU A 155 -0.69 2.05 -0.74
CA GLU A 155 0.09 1.21 0.20
C GLU A 155 1.51 1.74 0.32
N ASP A 156 2.17 2.00 -0.81
CA ASP A 156 3.53 2.54 -0.89
C ASP A 156 3.64 3.93 -0.25
N LEU A 157 2.59 4.75 -0.36
CA LEU A 157 2.49 6.06 0.33
C LEU A 157 2.24 5.93 1.85
N GLY A 158 2.04 4.70 2.36
CA GLY A 158 1.76 4.45 3.77
C GLY A 158 0.39 4.98 4.21
N TYR A 159 -0.54 5.18 3.27
CA TYR A 159 -1.89 5.64 3.57
C TYR A 159 -2.78 4.50 4.12
N LEU A 160 -2.67 3.31 3.53
CA LEU A 160 -3.37 2.11 4.00
C LEU A 160 -3.10 1.76 5.47
N PRO A 161 -1.85 1.77 5.96
CA PRO A 161 -1.55 1.62 7.39
C PRO A 161 -2.25 2.66 8.28
N ARG A 162 -2.38 3.91 7.82
CA ARG A 162 -3.06 4.98 8.58
C ARG A 162 -4.57 4.75 8.65
N VAL A 163 -5.18 4.35 7.53
CA VAL A 163 -6.59 4.00 7.46
C VAL A 163 -6.90 2.81 8.37
N ALA A 164 -6.09 1.75 8.32
CA ALA A 164 -6.23 0.57 9.16
C ALA A 164 -6.15 0.93 10.65
N PHE A 165 -5.14 1.71 11.06
CA PHE A 165 -5.02 2.16 12.46
C PHE A 165 -6.21 3.01 12.92
N ASN A 166 -6.72 3.88 12.04
CA ASN A 166 -7.87 4.70 12.37
C ASN A 166 -9.16 3.86 12.50
N LEU A 167 -9.35 2.87 11.62
CA LEU A 167 -10.45 1.90 11.72
C LEU A 167 -10.33 1.06 13.00
N ASP A 168 -9.14 0.55 13.33
CA ASP A 168 -8.88 -0.19 14.56
C ASP A 168 -9.20 0.63 15.82
N ASN A 169 -8.91 1.94 15.79
CA ASN A 169 -9.27 2.84 16.89
C ASN A 169 -10.80 3.05 17.01
N MET A 170 -11.55 2.97 15.91
CA MET A 170 -13.03 2.94 15.94
C MET A 170 -13.57 1.62 16.48
N PHE A 171 -12.87 0.51 16.26
CA PHE A 171 -13.22 -0.80 16.81
C PHE A 171 -12.66 -1.08 18.21
N SER A 172 -11.97 -0.10 18.81
CA SER A 172 -11.46 -0.19 20.19
C SER A 172 -12.61 -0.44 21.19
N PRO A 173 -12.42 -1.28 22.23
CA PRO A 173 -13.47 -1.69 23.18
C PRO A 173 -14.23 -0.56 23.88
N LYS A 174 -13.73 0.67 23.83
CA LYS A 174 -14.43 1.89 24.30
C LYS A 174 -15.75 2.14 23.56
N TRP A 175 -15.86 1.72 22.30
CA TRP A 175 -17.08 1.83 21.50
C TRP A 175 -18.07 0.68 21.78
N CYS A 176 -17.59 -0.53 22.08
CA CYS A 176 -18.45 -1.64 22.52
C CYS A 176 -19.03 -1.41 23.92
N ALA A 177 -18.30 -0.72 24.82
CA ALA A 177 -18.74 -0.40 26.18
C ALA A 177 -19.93 0.58 26.22
N TRP A 178 -20.06 1.49 25.24
CA TRP A 178 -21.25 2.32 25.08
C TRP A 178 -22.47 1.42 24.88
N LYS A 179 -22.38 0.44 23.98
CA LYS A 179 -23.53 -0.36 23.54
C LYS A 179 -24.08 -1.23 24.69
N THR A 180 -23.21 -1.82 25.49
CA THR A 180 -23.60 -2.58 26.69
C THR A 180 -24.11 -1.72 27.84
N SER A 181 -23.71 -0.45 27.95
CA SER A 181 -24.21 0.45 29.00
C SER A 181 -25.68 0.84 28.78
N THR A 182 -26.12 1.00 27.52
CA THR A 182 -27.53 1.25 27.19
C THR A 182 -28.42 0.02 27.34
N GLU A 183 -27.86 -1.18 27.17
CA GLU A 183 -28.62 -2.44 27.24
C GLU A 183 -28.78 -2.95 28.68
N TYR A 184 -27.77 -2.75 29.54
CA TYR A 184 -27.88 -3.06 30.98
C TYR A 184 -28.68 -2.01 31.77
N GLY A 185 -28.84 -0.78 31.23
CA GLY A 185 -29.62 0.29 31.86
C GLY A 185 -31.15 0.16 31.76
N TYR A 186 -31.67 -0.71 30.89
CA TYR A 186 -33.11 -0.93 30.71
C TYR A 186 -33.63 -2.23 31.36
N GLY A 187 -32.75 -3.08 31.91
CA GLY A 187 -33.10 -4.37 32.52
C GLY A 187 -33.18 -4.39 34.04
N MET A 188 -33.00 -3.25 34.72
CA MET A 188 -32.98 -3.14 36.19
C MET A 188 -34.07 -2.16 36.65
N GLY A 189 -35.31 -2.46 36.29
CA GLY A 189 -36.48 -1.62 36.57
C GLY A 189 -37.82 -2.35 36.48
N MET A 190 -37.83 -3.68 36.55
CA MET A 190 -39.02 -4.51 36.79
C MET A 190 -38.68 -5.58 37.83
#